data_AF-A0A3B8YLR6-F1
#
_entry.id   AF-A0A3B8YLR6-F1
#
_cell.length_a   1.000
_cell.length_b   1.000
_cell.length_c   1.000
_cell.angle_alpha   90.00
_cell.angle_beta   90.00
_cell.angle_gamma   90.00
#
_symmetry.space_group_name_H-M   'P 1'
#
loop_
_entity.id
_entity.type
_entity.pdbx_description
1 polymer ?
#
loop_
_entity_poly.entity_id
_entity_poly.type
_entity_poly.pdbx_seq_one_letter_code
_entity_poly.pdbx_strand_id
1 'polypeptide(L)'
;YALAIQDREMTGQYNQISGRDLKAFFAEGELRHVLVEGNAESLYYLVEEDSAHTVIGLNKTESAYLSMDFLDDELQKLKLWSSTKAVTTPLSQLKQEESKL
;
A
#
# COMPACT_ATOMS: atom_id res chain seq x y z
N TYR A 1 5.35 -15.04 5.21
CA TYR A 1 5.24 -13.65 4.78
C TYR A 1 4.31 -12.94 5.74
N ALA A 2 4.73 -11.78 6.23
CA ALA A 2 3.89 -10.89 7.01
C ALA A 2 3.01 -10.09 6.05
N LEU A 3 1.77 -9.81 6.46
CA LEU A 3 0.77 -9.09 5.69
C LEU A 3 0.15 -8.01 6.58
N ALA A 4 0.06 -6.78 6.07
CA ALA A 4 -0.75 -5.73 6.67
C ALA A 4 -1.80 -5.25 5.67
N ILE A 5 -2.99 -4.96 6.20
CA ILE A 5 -4.17 -4.59 5.44
C ILE A 5 -4.78 -3.35 6.09
N GLN A 6 -5.08 -2.35 5.28
CA GLN A 6 -5.85 -1.17 5.66
C GLN A 6 -7.18 -1.18 4.91
N ASP A 7 -8.28 -1.15 5.67
CA ASP A 7 -9.61 -0.92 5.12
C ASP A 7 -9.73 0.55 4.70
N ARG A 8 -10.20 0.79 3.48
CA ARG A 8 -10.41 2.15 2.94
C ARG A 8 -11.83 2.66 3.18
N GLU A 9 -12.60 1.99 4.03
CA GLU A 9 -14.02 2.27 4.32
C GLU A 9 -14.90 2.19 3.06
N MET A 10 -14.42 1.48 2.05
CA MET A 10 -15.09 1.25 0.77
C MET A 10 -15.14 -0.25 0.53
N THR A 11 -16.34 -0.76 0.27
CA THR A 11 -16.59 -2.21 0.23
C THR A 11 -15.65 -2.92 -0.75
N GLY A 12 -14.86 -3.86 -0.23
CA GLY A 12 -13.95 -4.70 -1.01
C GLY A 12 -12.67 -4.00 -1.49
N GLN A 13 -12.34 -2.81 -0.97
CA GLN A 13 -11.13 -2.08 -1.32
C GLN A 13 -10.19 -2.01 -0.12
N TYR A 14 -9.03 -2.67 -0.26
CA TYR A 14 -8.02 -2.74 0.78
C TYR A 14 -6.66 -2.33 0.23
N ASN A 15 -5.99 -1.41 0.91
CA ASN A 15 -4.55 -1.24 0.72
C ASN A 15 -3.85 -2.41 1.43
N GLN A 16 -2.90 -3.04 0.75
CA GLN A 16 -2.23 -4.23 1.24
C GLN A 16 -0.72 -4.10 1.05
N ILE A 17 0.03 -4.56 2.04
CA ILE A 17 1.48 -4.73 1.94
C ILE A 17 1.89 -6.09 2.50
N SER A 18 2.80 -6.75 1.80
CA SER A 18 3.32 -8.06 2.17
C SER A 18 4.83 -8.08 2.03
N GLY A 19 5.49 -8.92 2.82
CA GLY A 19 6.93 -9.16 2.70
C GLY A 19 7.42 -10.23 3.66
N ARG A 20 8.71 -10.55 3.61
CA ARG A 20 9.28 -11.54 4.52
C ARG A 20 9.22 -11.05 5.96
N ASP A 21 9.66 -9.82 6.18
CA ASP A 21 9.72 -9.16 7.48
C ASP A 21 8.98 -7.82 7.42
N LEU A 22 8.06 -7.59 8.36
CA LEU A 22 7.32 -6.32 8.50
C LEU A 22 7.51 -5.79 9.91
N LYS A 23 7.93 -4.52 10.02
CA LYS A 23 8.10 -3.80 11.28
C LYS A 23 7.24 -2.54 11.25
N ALA A 24 6.34 -2.40 12.23
CA ALA A 24 5.54 -1.21 12.43
C ALA A 24 6.03 -0.45 13.66
N PHE A 25 6.19 0.86 13.53
CA PHE A 25 6.68 1.75 14.57
C PHE A 25 5.55 2.71 14.95
N PHE A 26 5.29 2.77 16.24
CA PHE A 26 4.24 3.60 16.82
C PHE A 26 4.87 4.69 17.69
N ALA A 27 4.27 5.89 17.66
CA ALA A 27 4.58 6.97 18.59
C ALA A 27 3.27 7.52 19.15
N GLU A 28 3.20 7.68 20.46
CA GLU A 28 1.99 8.19 21.15
C GLU A 28 0.71 7.37 20.85
N GLY A 29 0.87 6.09 20.52
CA GLY A 29 -0.24 5.19 20.17
C GLY A 29 -0.60 5.19 18.68
N GLU A 30 -0.01 6.07 17.89
CA GLU A 30 -0.29 6.24 16.46
C GLU A 30 0.77 5.56 15.59
N LEU A 31 0.36 5.00 14.45
CA LEU A 31 1.29 4.42 13.49
C LEU A 31 2.08 5.55 12.81
N ARG A 32 3.42 5.47 12.84
CA ARG A 32 4.30 6.49 12.23
C ARG A 32 5.13 5.97 11.08
N HIS A 33 5.58 4.72 11.17
CA HIS A 33 6.44 4.15 10.15
C HIS A 33 6.18 2.66 9.98
N VAL A 34 6.22 2.18 8.75
CA VAL A 34 6.27 0.76 8.43
C VAL A 34 7.48 0.50 7.56
N LEU A 35 8.25 -0.54 7.89
CA LEU A 35 9.34 -1.06 7.07
C LEU A 35 9.04 -2.51 6.71
N VAL A 36 9.07 -2.82 5.43
CA VAL A 36 8.93 -4.15 4.86
C VAL A 36 10.22 -4.53 4.15
N GLU A 37 10.77 -5.69 4.50
CA GLU A 37 12.04 -6.18 3.98
C GLU A 37 11.89 -7.58 3.38
N GLY A 38 12.51 -7.78 2.22
CA GLY A 38 12.55 -9.06 1.51
C GLY A 38 11.26 -9.34 0.74
N ASN A 39 11.34 -9.28 -0.59
CA ASN A 39 10.21 -9.47 -1.52
C ASN A 39 8.97 -8.68 -1.05
N ALA A 40 9.15 -7.38 -0.86
CA ALA A 40 8.07 -6.49 -0.50
C ALA A 40 7.11 -6.35 -1.69
N GLU A 41 5.83 -6.56 -1.47
CA GLU A 41 4.76 -6.34 -2.42
C GLU A 41 3.74 -5.36 -1.83
N SER A 42 3.17 -4.50 -2.67
CA SER A 42 2.05 -3.64 -2.26
C SER A 42 0.95 -3.60 -3.30
N LEU A 43 -0.29 -3.46 -2.84
CA LEU A 43 -1.44 -3.02 -3.62
C LEU A 43 -1.98 -1.74 -2.97
N TYR A 44 -1.96 -0.63 -3.71
CA TYR A 44 -2.40 0.67 -3.21
C TYR A 44 -3.37 1.33 -4.18
N TYR A 45 -4.54 1.72 -3.70
CA TYR A 45 -5.54 2.39 -4.53
C TYR A 45 -5.15 3.86 -4.74
N LEU A 46 -5.10 4.28 -6.01
CA LEU A 46 -4.88 5.66 -6.41
C LEU A 46 -6.20 6.40 -6.42
N VAL A 47 -6.24 7.57 -5.78
CA VAL A 47 -7.42 8.45 -5.69
C VAL A 47 -7.19 9.75 -6.46
N GLU A 48 -8.26 10.41 -6.89
CA GLU A 48 -8.17 11.76 -7.48
C GLU A 48 -7.77 12.79 -6.42
N GLU A 49 -7.00 13.81 -6.82
CA GLU A 49 -6.58 14.91 -5.93
C GLU A 49 -7.77 15.65 -5.31
N ASP A 50 -8.86 15.82 -6.07
CA ASP A 50 -10.05 16.55 -5.64
C ASP A 50 -11.08 15.67 -4.90
N SER A 51 -10.85 14.35 -4.81
CA SER A 51 -11.78 13.42 -4.18
C SER A 51 -11.08 12.16 -3.67
N ALA A 52 -10.88 12.08 -2.36
CA ALA A 52 -10.32 10.90 -1.67
C ALA A 52 -11.15 9.61 -1.88
N HIS A 53 -12.40 9.73 -2.36
CA HIS A 53 -13.29 8.60 -2.60
C HIS A 53 -13.33 8.18 -4.08
N THR A 54 -12.85 9.01 -5.00
CA THR A 54 -12.80 8.64 -6.42
C THR A 54 -11.52 7.89 -6.71
N VAL A 55 -11.63 6.58 -6.93
CA VAL A 55 -10.49 5.72 -7.25
C VAL A 55 -10.28 5.65 -8.76
N ILE A 56 -9.06 5.93 -9.20
CA ILE A 56 -8.69 5.92 -10.63
C ILE A 56 -7.95 4.65 -11.04
N GLY A 57 -7.37 3.93 -10.08
CA GLY A 57 -6.68 2.68 -10.35
C GLY A 57 -6.09 2.03 -9.12
N LEU A 58 -5.50 0.86 -9.34
CA LEU A 58 -4.73 0.12 -8.34
C LEU A 58 -3.28 0.07 -8.78
N ASN A 59 -2.39 0.55 -7.92
CA ASN A 59 -0.96 0.45 -8.11
C ASN A 59 -0.42 -0.79 -7.39
N LYS A 60 0.07 -1.77 -8.16
CA LYS A 60 0.85 -2.90 -7.65
C LYS A 60 2.33 -2.57 -7.70
N THR A 61 3.05 -2.75 -6.59
CA THR A 61 4.51 -2.62 -6.57
C THR A 61 5.19 -3.87 -6.02
N GLU A 62 6.41 -4.12 -6.51
CA GLU A 62 7.29 -5.17 -6.04
C GLU A 62 8.68 -4.56 -5.82
N SER A 63 9.28 -4.80 -4.65
CA SER A 63 10.63 -4.33 -4.34
C SER A 63 11.37 -5.21 -3.33
N ALA A 64 12.67 -4.99 -3.18
CA ALA A 64 13.42 -5.63 -2.09
C ALA A 64 13.05 -5.04 -0.72
N TYR A 65 12.75 -3.73 -0.71
CA TYR A 65 12.39 -2.96 0.48
C TYR A 65 11.28 -1.97 0.16
N LEU A 66 10.36 -1.81 1.11
CA LEU A 66 9.29 -0.83 1.08
C LEU A 66 9.23 -0.15 2.45
N SER A 67 9.10 1.17 2.49
CA SER A 67 8.74 1.89 3.71
C SER A 67 7.61 2.87 3.50
N MET A 68 6.77 3.00 4.52
CA MET A 68 5.65 3.94 4.55
C MET A 68 5.77 4.83 5.78
N ASP A 69 5.70 6.14 5.58
CA ASP A 69 5.63 7.14 6.65
C ASP A 69 4.17 7.64 6.77
N PHE A 70 3.66 7.71 8.01
CA PHE A 70 2.27 8.09 8.31
C PHE A 70 2.19 9.31 9.23
N LEU A 71 1.15 10.12 9.05
CA LEU A 71 0.75 11.24 9.90
C LEU A 71 -0.77 11.31 9.91
N ASP A 72 -1.37 11.42 11.10
CA ASP A 72 -2.82 11.51 11.29
C ASP A 72 -3.59 10.38 10.56
N ASP A 73 -3.07 9.16 10.68
CA ASP A 73 -3.55 7.93 10.01
C ASP A 73 -3.53 7.97 8.47
N GLU A 74 -2.92 9.00 7.86
CA GLU A 74 -2.75 9.14 6.42
C GLU A 74 -1.32 8.82 5.96
N LEU A 75 -1.21 8.14 4.82
CA LEU A 75 0.08 7.85 4.19
C LEU A 75 0.69 9.14 3.63
N GLN A 76 1.82 9.56 4.21
CA GLN A 76 2.56 10.74 3.78
C GLN A 76 3.61 10.42 2.72
N LYS A 77 4.25 9.25 2.83
CA LYS A 77 5.35 8.90 1.94
C LYS A 77 5.49 7.40 1.77
N LEU A 78 5.55 6.98 0.52
CA LEU A 78 5.95 5.63 0.12
C LEU A 78 7.36 5.68 -0.49
N LYS A 79 8.26 4.82 -0.01
CA LYS A 79 9.60 4.63 -0.58
C LYS A 79 9.79 3.15 -0.92
N LEU A 80 10.35 2.88 -2.09
CA LEU A 80 10.62 1.55 -2.61
C LEU A 80 12.07 1.52 -3.09
N TRP A 81 12.87 0.51 -2.73
CA TRP A 81 14.28 0.47 -3.17
C TRP A 81 14.92 -0.92 -3.37
N SER A 82 16.16 -0.82 -3.89
CA SER A 82 17.09 -1.79 -4.48
C SER A 82 16.70 -2.44 -5.82
N SER A 83 15.42 -2.68 -6.11
CA SER A 83 14.92 -3.04 -7.45
C SER A 83 13.40 -2.93 -7.44
N THR A 84 12.83 -1.96 -8.15
CA THR A 84 11.40 -1.65 -8.06
C THR A 84 10.68 -1.94 -9.37
N LYS A 85 9.58 -2.69 -9.30
CA LYS A 85 8.58 -2.78 -10.38
C LYS A 85 7.29 -2.16 -9.88
N ALA A 86 6.62 -1.43 -10.76
CA ALA A 86 5.32 -0.85 -10.47
C ALA A 86 4.42 -0.99 -11.70
N VAL A 87 3.19 -1.45 -11.49
CA VAL A 87 2.16 -1.56 -12.51
C VAL A 87 0.91 -0.89 -11.96
N THR A 88 0.36 0.07 -12.71
CA THR A 88 -0.94 0.66 -12.39
C THR A 88 -1.99 0.08 -13.32
N THR A 89 -2.99 -0.55 -12.72
CA THR A 89 -4.18 -1.03 -13.42
C THR A 89 -5.31 -0.01 -13.24
N PRO A 90 -5.81 0.62 -14.32
CA PRO A 90 -6.99 1.49 -14.24
C PRO A 90 -8.16 0.74 -13.61
N LEU A 91 -8.97 1.42 -12.79
CA LEU A 91 -10.04 0.74 -12.04
C LEU A 91 -11.04 0.04 -12.97
N SER A 92 -11.31 0.62 -14.15
CA SER A 92 -12.18 0.04 -15.18
C SER A 92 -11.65 -1.25 -15.81
N GLN A 93 -10.36 -1.54 -15.64
CA GLN A 93 -9.68 -2.72 -16.16
C GLN A 93 -9.29 -3.71 -15.05
N LEU A 94 -9.48 -3.34 -13.78
CA LEU A 94 -9.08 -4.12 -12.63
C LEU A 94 -9.96 -5.37 -12.52
N LYS A 95 -9.31 -6.53 -12.54
CA LYS A 95 -10.00 -7.79 -12.26
C LYS A 95 -9.98 -8.09 -10.77
N GLN A 96 -10.94 -8.88 -10.31
CA GLN A 96 -11.10 -9.18 -8.89
C GLN A 96 -9.91 -9.97 -8.32
N GLU A 97 -9.29 -10.82 -9.13
CA GLU A 97 -8.09 -11.58 -8.76
C GLU A 97 -6.84 -10.69 -8.58
N GLU A 98 -6.82 -9.48 -9.14
CA GLU A 98 -5.69 -8.56 -9.09
C GLU A 98 -5.74 -7.64 -7.86
N SER A 99 -6.85 -7.64 -7.11
CA SER A 99 -7.05 -6.75 -5.94
C SER A 99 -6.65 -7.36 -4.60
N LYS A 100 -5.95 -8.49 -4.60
CA LYS A 100 -5.48 -9.19 -3.39
C LYS A 100 -4.05 -9.71 -3.56
N LEU A 101 -3.25 -9.59 -2.50
CA LEU A 101 -1.92 -10.22 -2.39
C LEU A 101 -2.04 -11.67 -1.90
#